data_AF-A0A6I6JBY4-F1
#
_entry.id   AF-A0A6I6JBY4-F1
#
_cell.length_a   1.000
_cell.length_b   1.000
_cell.length_c   1.000
_cell.angle_alpha   90.00
_cell.angle_beta   90.00
_cell.angle_gamma   90.00
#
_symmetry.space_group_name_H-M   'P 1'
#
loop_
_entity.id
_entity.type
_entity.pdbx_description
1 polymer ?
#
loop_
_entity_poly.entity_id
_entity_poly.type
_entity_poly.pdbx_seq_one_letter_code
_entity_poly.pdbx_strand_id
1 'polypeptide(L)'
;MKLIKNEKTVEGQAFREAAVEEITDDDKARFFRVVSVDLEPWQIEQVVTPTDIHVRQESLLAVHWHPEFVPMEHIRKRVDAMFPNRRDELLIPTQHNVLMSWGNHSGVEVDCFSSGFNRKVQLLLHFTNDKVRDAGVLKSMLAHTFKYRSGQLFEFMDTITKPDAERIGRAARATGADAALIDFVRVNVAKIQQLLDDNWTEVPRISVKNKLLRNWFDTMRQDLGDNTVDRIQAYLKAVKTLVKEGFNLSFFYRASEIIEEVRGLGGCVVIPHPEQFWPILLRNYDVDGIEVWNPQSLEYTEFLISVVNEQNERRRHSERDMLVFMGDDCHMGEKTKPLDQQDEEKAAREIGYQPAWDDLSIRKKLILNHMGRKATIKEYTERLAG
;
A
#
# COMPACT_ATOMS: atom_id res chain seq x y z
N MET A 1 -46.69 -15.88 -26.51
CA MET A 1 -45.31 -15.93 -27.05
C MET A 1 -44.38 -16.05 -25.84
N LYS A 2 -43.88 -17.26 -25.53
CA LYS A 2 -43.03 -17.52 -24.35
C LYS A 2 -41.61 -17.04 -24.67
N LEU A 3 -41.13 -16.06 -23.90
CA LEU A 3 -39.73 -15.64 -23.89
C LEU A 3 -38.90 -16.76 -23.25
N ILE A 4 -38.13 -17.46 -24.08
CA ILE A 4 -37.12 -18.41 -23.64
C ILE A 4 -35.96 -17.60 -23.08
N LYS A 5 -35.79 -17.62 -21.75
CA LYS A 5 -34.54 -17.19 -21.12
C LYS A 5 -33.46 -18.20 -21.50
N ASN A 6 -32.47 -17.76 -22.28
CA ASN A 6 -31.21 -18.47 -22.40
C ASN A 6 -30.44 -18.30 -21.09
N GLU A 7 -30.72 -19.17 -20.13
CA GLU A 7 -29.80 -19.45 -19.02
C GLU A 7 -28.64 -20.24 -19.62
N LYS A 8 -27.62 -19.52 -20.12
CA LYS A 8 -26.29 -20.12 -20.25
C LYS A 8 -25.76 -20.30 -18.83
N THR A 9 -26.03 -21.46 -18.25
CA THR A 9 -25.27 -21.97 -17.11
C THR A 9 -23.82 -22.01 -17.56
N VAL A 10 -23.00 -21.11 -17.03
CA VAL A 10 -21.54 -21.23 -17.15
C VAL A 10 -21.19 -22.44 -16.31
N GLU A 11 -21.09 -23.61 -16.93
CA GLU A 11 -20.50 -24.78 -16.29
C GLU A 11 -19.05 -24.43 -15.96
N GLY A 12 -18.81 -24.06 -14.71
CA GLY A 12 -17.46 -23.87 -14.19
C GLY A 12 -16.70 -25.18 -14.35
N GLN A 13 -15.54 -25.15 -14.99
CA GLN A 13 -14.65 -26.31 -15.05
C GLN A 13 -14.38 -26.79 -13.61
N ALA A 14 -14.71 -28.05 -13.33
CA ALA A 14 -14.45 -28.67 -12.04
C ALA A 14 -12.96 -28.60 -11.71
N PHE A 15 -12.62 -28.13 -10.51
CA PHE A 15 -11.26 -28.18 -9.98
C PHE A 15 -10.89 -29.65 -9.68
N ARG A 16 -9.75 -30.12 -10.17
CA ARG A 16 -9.37 -31.55 -10.15
C ARG A 16 -8.18 -31.89 -9.27
N GLU A 17 -7.53 -30.89 -8.69
CA GLU A 17 -6.30 -31.08 -7.93
C GLU A 17 -6.63 -31.45 -6.48
N ALA A 18 -5.97 -32.49 -5.98
CA ALA A 18 -6.09 -32.90 -4.59
C ALA A 18 -4.92 -32.32 -3.79
N ALA A 19 -5.22 -31.71 -2.64
CA ALA A 19 -4.18 -31.29 -1.71
C ALA A 19 -3.84 -32.46 -0.77
N VAL A 20 -2.54 -32.71 -0.58
CA VAL A 20 -2.04 -33.63 0.45
C VAL A 20 -2.02 -32.88 1.79
N GLU A 21 -2.57 -33.43 2.87
CA GLU A 21 -2.61 -32.75 4.17
C GLU A 21 -1.24 -32.66 4.85
N GLU A 22 -0.40 -33.68 4.67
CA GLU A 22 0.95 -33.74 5.26
C GLU A 22 1.86 -32.63 4.69
N ILE A 23 2.59 -31.96 5.57
CA ILE A 23 3.59 -30.94 5.22
C ILE A 23 4.85 -31.66 4.74
N THR A 24 5.20 -31.47 3.47
CA THR A 24 6.41 -32.05 2.88
C THR A 24 7.63 -31.13 3.07
N ASP A 25 8.82 -31.62 2.77
CA ASP A 25 10.02 -30.77 2.76
C ASP A 25 9.98 -29.74 1.62
N ASP A 26 9.30 -30.04 0.51
CA ASP A 26 9.05 -29.06 -0.55
C ASP A 26 8.12 -27.93 -0.08
N ASP A 27 7.12 -28.22 0.76
CA ASP A 27 6.27 -27.21 1.39
C ASP A 27 7.09 -26.29 2.29
N LYS A 28 8.00 -26.84 3.11
CA LYS A 28 8.90 -26.05 3.95
C LYS A 28 9.82 -25.16 3.10
N ALA A 29 10.45 -25.71 2.07
CA ALA A 29 11.32 -24.96 1.17
C ALA A 29 10.56 -23.83 0.46
N ARG A 30 9.33 -24.10 0.00
CA ARG A 30 8.44 -23.10 -0.58
C ARG A 30 8.08 -22.01 0.43
N PHE A 31 7.78 -22.38 1.67
CA PHE A 31 7.42 -21.45 2.73
C PHE A 31 8.55 -20.46 3.01
N PHE A 32 9.75 -20.96 3.28
CA PHE A 32 10.91 -20.12 3.58
C PHE A 32 11.29 -19.20 2.42
N ARG A 33 11.16 -19.68 1.18
CA ARG A 33 11.34 -18.82 -0.01
C ARG A 33 10.30 -17.69 -0.08
N VAL A 34 9.06 -17.95 0.29
CA VAL A 34 7.97 -16.95 0.22
C VAL A 34 8.07 -15.91 1.34
N VAL A 35 8.52 -16.30 2.54
CA VAL A 35 8.67 -15.38 3.68
C VAL A 35 10.04 -14.69 3.73
N SER A 36 10.99 -15.11 2.89
CA SER A 36 12.31 -14.51 2.84
C SER A 36 12.25 -13.02 2.52
N VAL A 37 13.13 -12.26 3.18
CA VAL A 37 13.40 -10.84 2.92
C VAL A 37 14.77 -10.62 2.29
N ASP A 38 15.54 -11.70 2.13
CA ASP A 38 16.85 -11.66 1.49
C ASP A 38 16.66 -11.50 -0.01
N LEU A 39 17.49 -10.65 -0.61
CA LEU A 39 17.49 -10.41 -2.05
C LEU A 39 18.54 -11.27 -2.73
N GLU A 40 18.10 -12.07 -3.69
CA GLU A 40 18.98 -12.74 -4.64
C GLU A 40 19.77 -11.72 -5.48
N PRO A 41 20.97 -12.06 -5.99
CA PRO A 41 21.80 -11.14 -6.77
C PRO A 41 21.06 -10.47 -7.95
N TRP A 42 20.21 -11.23 -8.66
CA TRP A 42 19.41 -10.71 -9.77
C TRP A 42 18.34 -9.71 -9.30
N GLN A 43 17.77 -9.89 -8.10
CA GLN A 43 16.81 -8.94 -7.52
C GLN A 43 17.51 -7.63 -7.16
N ILE A 44 18.72 -7.70 -6.62
CA ILE A 44 19.54 -6.52 -6.33
C ILE A 44 19.85 -5.77 -7.62
N GLU A 45 20.32 -6.48 -8.66
CA GLU A 45 20.62 -5.89 -9.98
C GLU A 45 19.40 -5.18 -10.56
N GLN A 46 18.23 -5.82 -10.51
CA GLN A 46 16.98 -5.25 -11.00
C GLN A 46 16.53 -4.02 -10.20
N VAL A 47 16.68 -4.05 -8.87
CA VAL A 47 16.36 -2.90 -8.01
C VAL A 47 17.27 -1.71 -8.31
N VAL A 48 18.59 -1.91 -8.42
CA VAL A 48 19.53 -0.80 -8.60
C VAL A 48 19.59 -0.27 -10.03
N THR A 49 19.07 -1.01 -11.01
CA THR A 49 19.06 -0.64 -12.41
C THR A 49 17.67 -0.13 -12.82
N PRO A 50 17.45 1.20 -12.88
CA PRO A 50 16.18 1.73 -13.34
C PRO A 50 16.00 1.52 -14.84
N THR A 51 14.74 1.33 -15.26
CA THR A 51 14.38 1.19 -16.68
C THR A 51 14.54 2.51 -17.42
N ASP A 52 14.19 3.62 -16.76
CA ASP A 52 14.22 4.97 -17.32
C ASP A 52 15.18 5.87 -16.54
N ILE A 53 15.89 6.75 -17.26
CA ILE A 53 16.81 7.74 -16.68
C ILE A 53 16.33 9.15 -17.05
N HIS A 54 16.07 9.97 -16.04
CA HIS A 54 15.48 11.30 -16.19
C HIS A 54 16.52 12.40 -15.94
N VAL A 55 17.48 12.51 -16.87
CA VAL A 55 18.62 13.45 -16.76
C VAL A 55 18.24 14.93 -16.64
N ARG A 56 17.01 15.31 -17.01
CA ARG A 56 16.51 16.70 -16.96
C ARG A 56 15.77 17.04 -15.68
N GLN A 57 15.46 16.05 -14.84
CA GLN A 57 14.71 16.28 -13.61
C GLN A 57 15.67 16.67 -12.47
N GLU A 58 15.79 17.97 -12.22
CA GLU A 58 16.70 18.51 -11.21
C GLU A 58 16.12 18.53 -9.78
N SER A 59 14.80 18.35 -9.62
CA SER A 59 14.16 18.39 -8.30
C SER A 59 13.29 17.17 -8.07
N LEU A 60 13.50 16.49 -6.94
CA LEU A 60 12.76 15.29 -6.57
C LEU A 60 11.87 15.57 -5.36
N LEU A 61 10.61 15.15 -5.46
CA LEU A 61 9.65 15.19 -4.35
C LEU A 61 9.01 13.82 -4.28
N ALA A 62 9.11 13.13 -3.15
CA ALA A 62 8.42 11.87 -2.90
C ALA A 62 8.13 11.78 -1.42
N VAL A 63 6.89 12.02 -1.02
CA VAL A 63 6.46 11.96 0.38
C VAL A 63 5.55 10.75 0.65
N HIS A 64 5.39 9.86 -0.33
CA HIS A 64 4.58 8.67 -0.21
C HIS A 64 5.14 7.53 -1.03
N TRP A 65 5.95 6.70 -0.40
CA TRP A 65 6.52 5.50 -1.00
C TRP A 65 6.92 4.48 0.06
N HIS A 66 6.97 3.22 -0.35
CA HIS A 66 7.09 2.06 0.52
C HIS A 66 8.38 1.31 0.23
N PRO A 67 9.38 1.37 1.13
CA PRO A 67 10.60 0.56 1.02
C PRO A 67 10.30 -0.95 1.06
N GLU A 68 9.24 -1.35 1.76
CA GLU A 68 8.95 -2.74 2.11
C GLU A 68 10.18 -3.42 2.73
N PHE A 69 10.67 -4.52 2.15
CA PHE A 69 11.84 -5.26 2.62
C PHE A 69 13.11 -4.88 1.87
N VAL A 70 13.04 -3.98 0.88
CA VAL A 70 14.21 -3.61 0.08
C VAL A 70 15.13 -2.69 0.88
N PRO A 71 16.42 -3.03 1.05
CA PRO A 71 17.38 -2.18 1.74
C PRO A 71 17.46 -0.77 1.16
N MET A 72 17.46 0.23 2.05
CA MET A 72 17.53 1.66 1.68
C MET A 72 18.77 1.99 0.83
N GLU A 73 19.87 1.28 1.00
CA GLU A 73 21.09 1.47 0.20
C GLU A 73 20.89 1.12 -1.29
N HIS A 74 20.12 0.08 -1.61
CA HIS A 74 19.81 -0.26 -3.00
C HIS A 74 18.83 0.74 -3.61
N ILE A 75 17.87 1.20 -2.80
CA ILE A 75 16.93 2.25 -3.21
C ILE A 75 17.67 3.55 -3.53
N ARG A 76 18.64 3.96 -2.71
CA ARG A 76 19.53 5.11 -3.00
C ARG A 76 20.24 4.96 -4.33
N LYS A 77 20.88 3.82 -4.57
CA LYS A 77 21.55 3.54 -5.86
C LYS A 77 20.61 3.68 -7.05
N ARG A 78 19.36 3.20 -6.93
CA ARG A 78 18.33 3.37 -7.96
C ARG A 78 18.02 4.84 -8.21
N VAL A 79 17.71 5.60 -7.15
CA VAL A 79 17.40 7.04 -7.25
C VAL A 79 18.58 7.81 -7.86
N ASP A 80 19.81 7.48 -7.47
CA ASP A 80 21.04 8.06 -8.02
C ASP A 80 21.19 7.78 -9.52
N ALA A 81 20.97 6.54 -9.94
CA ALA A 81 21.03 6.13 -11.34
C ALA A 81 19.92 6.77 -12.17
N MET A 82 18.72 6.91 -11.60
CA MET A 82 17.53 7.43 -12.27
C MET A 82 17.60 8.96 -12.47
N PHE A 83 18.18 9.70 -11.52
CA PHE A 83 18.23 11.16 -11.51
C PHE A 83 19.66 11.69 -11.29
N PRO A 84 20.56 11.54 -12.27
CA PRO A 84 21.98 11.85 -12.10
C PRO A 84 22.29 13.35 -11.89
N ASN A 85 21.37 14.24 -12.29
CA ASN A 85 21.57 15.70 -12.24
C ASN A 85 20.67 16.40 -11.20
N ARG A 86 20.11 15.66 -10.24
CA ARG A 86 19.27 16.26 -9.21
C ARG A 86 20.07 17.23 -8.33
N ARG A 87 19.42 18.31 -7.90
CA ARG A 87 19.96 19.39 -7.07
C ARG A 87 19.14 19.61 -5.81
N ASP A 88 17.81 19.48 -5.91
CA ASP A 88 16.90 19.61 -4.79
C ASP A 88 16.19 18.28 -4.57
N GLU A 89 16.07 17.82 -3.32
CA GLU A 89 15.29 16.63 -3.01
C GLU A 89 14.54 16.76 -1.68
N LEU A 90 13.33 16.23 -1.65
CA LEU A 90 12.59 15.92 -0.44
C LEU A 90 11.95 14.55 -0.60
N LEU A 91 12.64 13.53 -0.07
CA LEU A 91 12.23 12.14 -0.12
C LEU A 91 11.95 11.67 1.30
N ILE A 92 10.72 11.23 1.57
CA ILE A 92 10.29 10.77 2.89
C ILE A 92 9.56 9.43 2.72
N PRO A 93 10.13 8.30 3.20
CA PRO A 93 9.50 7.00 3.11
C PRO A 93 8.34 6.90 4.08
N THR A 94 7.30 6.17 3.70
CA THR A 94 6.08 6.02 4.49
C THR A 94 5.65 4.55 4.47
N GLN A 95 6.14 3.75 5.42
CA GLN A 95 5.71 2.37 5.56
C GLN A 95 4.49 2.28 6.49
N HIS A 96 3.54 1.40 6.17
CA HIS A 96 2.35 1.21 7.00
C HIS A 96 2.67 0.95 8.48
N ASN A 97 2.35 1.93 9.33
CA ASN A 97 2.51 1.94 10.78
C ASN A 97 3.95 1.66 11.26
N VAL A 98 4.95 1.90 10.41
CA VAL A 98 6.37 1.78 10.74
C VAL A 98 7.06 3.07 10.36
N LEU A 99 7.67 3.71 11.35
CA LEU A 99 8.46 4.92 11.12
C LEU A 99 9.75 4.55 10.37
N MET A 100 9.93 5.14 9.20
CA MET A 100 11.10 4.95 8.33
C MET A 100 11.80 6.28 8.12
N SER A 101 13.12 6.25 7.90
CA SER A 101 13.91 7.47 7.73
C SER A 101 14.66 7.50 6.41
N TRP A 102 14.74 8.69 5.80
CA TRP A 102 15.59 9.00 4.67
C TRP A 102 16.26 10.36 4.89
N GLY A 103 17.59 10.36 4.90
CA GLY A 103 18.36 11.57 5.23
C GLY A 103 17.93 12.12 6.59
N ASN A 104 17.48 13.37 6.61
CA ASN A 104 17.09 14.10 7.82
C ASN A 104 15.59 13.99 8.17
N HIS A 105 14.81 13.25 7.38
CA HIS A 105 13.37 13.16 7.53
C HIS A 105 12.91 11.73 7.81
N SER A 106 11.85 11.64 8.59
CA SER A 106 11.16 10.39 8.91
C SER A 106 9.70 10.48 8.51
N GLY A 107 9.16 9.38 8.03
CA GLY A 107 7.76 9.27 7.63
C GLY A 107 7.13 7.95 8.01
N VAL A 108 5.80 7.96 8.05
CA VAL A 108 4.97 6.79 8.28
C VAL A 108 3.61 7.00 7.64
N GLU A 109 3.05 5.96 7.04
CA GLU A 109 1.64 5.96 6.67
C GLU A 109 0.86 5.22 7.77
N VAL A 110 -0.08 5.91 8.41
CA VAL A 110 -0.84 5.35 9.53
C VAL A 110 -2.28 5.08 9.14
N ASP A 111 -2.78 3.89 9.51
CA ASP A 111 -4.20 3.60 9.42
C ASP A 111 -4.93 4.19 10.62
N CYS A 112 -6.00 4.93 10.38
CA CYS A 112 -6.79 5.55 11.44
C CYS A 112 -8.29 5.45 11.16
N PHE A 113 -9.10 5.70 12.19
CA PHE A 113 -10.55 5.74 12.08
C PHE A 113 -11.05 7.16 11.85
N SER A 114 -11.86 7.36 10.81
CA SER A 114 -12.60 8.61 10.60
C SER A 114 -14.02 8.45 11.12
N SER A 115 -14.29 9.00 12.30
CA SER A 115 -15.59 8.92 12.97
C SER A 115 -16.74 9.54 12.16
N GLY A 116 -16.45 10.58 11.35
CA GLY A 116 -17.44 11.24 10.52
C GLY A 116 -18.03 10.38 9.41
N PHE A 117 -17.30 9.33 8.97
CA PHE A 117 -17.72 8.45 7.87
C PHE A 117 -17.77 6.99 8.24
N ASN A 118 -17.52 6.70 9.52
CA ASN A 118 -17.45 5.36 10.08
C ASN A 118 -16.61 4.41 9.22
N ARG A 119 -15.39 4.82 8.86
CA ARG A 119 -14.48 4.04 8.01
C ARG A 119 -13.02 4.22 8.39
N LYS A 120 -12.20 3.24 7.98
CA LYS A 120 -10.74 3.36 7.98
C LYS A 120 -10.32 4.40 6.93
N VAL A 121 -9.39 5.28 7.31
CA VAL A 121 -8.68 6.20 6.41
C VAL A 121 -7.17 6.08 6.68
N GLN A 122 -6.36 6.72 5.85
CA GLN A 122 -4.91 6.75 6.02
C GLN A 122 -4.42 8.19 6.07
N LEU A 123 -3.33 8.42 6.79
CA LEU A 123 -2.62 9.70 6.85
C LEU A 123 -1.12 9.43 6.69
N LEU A 124 -0.43 10.32 5.99
CA LEU A 124 1.02 10.36 5.96
C LEU A 124 1.50 11.34 7.02
N LEU A 125 2.37 10.89 7.90
CA LEU A 125 2.95 11.69 8.97
C LEU A 125 4.42 11.91 8.67
N HIS A 126 4.88 13.15 8.72
CA HIS A 126 6.23 13.52 8.33
C HIS A 126 6.90 14.39 9.38
N PHE A 127 8.18 14.13 9.63
CA PHE A 127 8.95 14.77 10.69
C PHE A 127 10.40 14.99 10.28
N THR A 128 11.07 15.95 10.91
CA THR A 128 12.53 15.87 11.04
C THR A 128 12.90 14.77 12.05
N ASN A 129 14.03 14.10 11.86
CA ASN A 129 14.39 12.91 12.64
C ASN A 129 14.47 13.15 14.15
N ASP A 130 14.87 14.35 14.57
CA ASP A 130 15.00 14.75 15.97
C ASP A 130 13.64 14.76 16.69
N LYS A 131 12.57 15.18 16.02
CA LYS A 131 11.20 15.28 16.58
C LYS A 131 10.62 13.93 16.98
N VAL A 132 11.08 12.85 16.35
CA VAL A 132 10.54 11.49 16.54
C VAL A 132 11.45 10.56 17.34
N ARG A 133 12.65 11.03 17.71
CA ARG A 133 13.60 10.22 18.49
C ARG A 133 12.98 9.72 19.79
N ASP A 134 12.29 10.61 20.50
CA ASP A 134 11.74 10.36 21.84
C ASP A 134 10.19 10.39 21.86
N ALA A 135 9.55 10.25 20.69
CA ALA A 135 8.09 10.26 20.51
C ALA A 135 7.41 8.96 20.98
N GLY A 136 7.40 8.72 22.30
CA GLY A 136 6.89 7.48 22.90
C GLY A 136 5.41 7.22 22.64
N VAL A 137 4.56 8.25 22.69
CA VAL A 137 3.12 8.12 22.44
C VAL A 137 2.86 7.74 20.99
N LEU A 138 3.36 8.51 20.01
CA LEU A 138 3.28 8.15 18.60
C LEU A 138 3.77 6.72 18.32
N LYS A 139 4.95 6.33 18.81
CA LYS A 139 5.50 4.98 18.60
C LYS A 139 4.57 3.90 19.17
N SER A 140 3.94 4.15 20.32
CA SER A 140 2.95 3.25 20.89
C SER A 140 1.69 3.16 20.04
N MET A 141 1.20 4.28 19.51
CA MET A 141 0.03 4.30 18.62
C MET A 141 0.30 3.49 17.34
N LEU A 142 1.46 3.70 16.72
CA LEU A 142 1.90 2.96 15.54
C LEU A 142 2.02 1.46 15.82
N ALA A 143 2.66 1.08 16.94
CA ALA A 143 2.80 -0.32 17.33
C ALA A 143 1.45 -1.01 17.59
N HIS A 144 0.49 -0.31 18.20
CA HIS A 144 -0.87 -0.81 18.41
C HIS A 144 -1.55 -1.11 17.07
N THR A 145 -1.58 -0.13 16.17
CA THR A 145 -2.20 -0.27 14.85
C THR A 145 -1.50 -1.35 14.02
N PHE A 146 -0.17 -1.41 14.05
CA PHE A 146 0.61 -2.44 13.38
C PHE A 146 0.22 -3.84 13.87
N LYS A 147 0.19 -4.07 15.18
CA LYS A 147 -0.20 -5.35 15.77
C LYS A 147 -1.62 -5.76 15.36
N TYR A 148 -2.56 -4.82 15.40
CA TYR A 148 -3.93 -5.08 14.99
C TYR A 148 -4.02 -5.46 13.49
N ARG A 149 -3.30 -4.73 12.63
CA ARG A 149 -3.24 -5.00 11.19
C ARG A 149 -2.57 -6.36 10.88
N SER A 150 -1.54 -6.75 11.61
CA SER A 150 -0.92 -8.08 11.48
C SER A 150 -1.89 -9.20 11.86
N GLY A 151 -2.81 -8.95 12.80
CA GLY A 151 -3.90 -9.86 13.17
C GLY A 151 -4.81 -10.27 12.01
N GLN A 152 -4.94 -9.40 10.99
CA GLN A 152 -5.80 -9.65 9.83
C GLN A 152 -5.41 -10.89 9.03
N LEU A 153 -4.11 -11.22 8.92
CA LEU A 153 -3.69 -12.45 8.24
C LEU A 153 -4.21 -13.68 8.98
N PHE A 154 -4.16 -13.68 10.31
CA PHE A 154 -4.64 -14.80 11.11
C PHE A 154 -6.16 -14.95 11.03
N GLU A 155 -6.92 -13.87 11.09
CA GLU A 155 -8.37 -13.94 10.88
C GLU A 155 -8.71 -14.44 9.46
N PHE A 156 -7.89 -14.04 8.48
CA PHE A 156 -8.05 -14.50 7.11
C PHE A 156 -7.76 -16.00 6.96
N MET A 157 -6.69 -16.51 7.57
CA MET A 157 -6.39 -17.95 7.60
C MET A 157 -7.46 -18.72 8.38
N ASP A 158 -7.84 -18.26 9.58
CA ASP A 158 -8.85 -18.92 10.41
C ASP A 158 -10.22 -18.97 9.71
N THR A 159 -10.63 -17.93 8.98
CA THR A 159 -11.87 -17.97 8.18
C THR A 159 -11.88 -19.12 7.16
N ILE A 160 -10.69 -19.52 6.68
CA ILE A 160 -10.50 -20.60 5.70
C ILE A 160 -10.35 -21.96 6.41
N THR A 161 -9.52 -22.05 7.46
CA THR A 161 -9.16 -23.31 8.13
C THR A 161 -10.17 -23.74 9.18
N LYS A 162 -10.90 -22.79 9.77
CA LYS A 162 -12.05 -22.98 10.67
C LYS A 162 -13.28 -22.34 10.01
N PRO A 163 -13.87 -22.99 8.99
CA PRO A 163 -14.73 -22.33 8.02
C PRO A 163 -15.92 -21.61 8.65
N ASP A 164 -15.96 -20.29 8.48
CA ASP A 164 -17.20 -19.53 8.65
C ASP A 164 -18.10 -19.82 7.43
N ALA A 165 -19.14 -20.64 7.64
CA ALA A 165 -20.00 -21.12 6.56
C ALA A 165 -20.66 -19.97 5.78
N GLU A 166 -20.95 -18.83 6.43
CA GLU A 166 -21.56 -17.68 5.78
C GLU A 166 -20.54 -16.99 4.87
N ARG A 167 -19.36 -16.67 5.40
CA ARG A 167 -18.28 -16.00 4.65
C ARG A 167 -17.83 -16.85 3.47
N ILE A 168 -17.57 -18.14 3.72
CA ILE A 168 -17.14 -19.08 2.68
C ILE A 168 -18.22 -19.25 1.62
N GLY A 169 -19.49 -19.39 2.02
CA GLY A 169 -20.60 -19.48 1.07
C GLY A 169 -20.77 -18.22 0.22
N ARG A 170 -20.59 -17.03 0.79
CA ARG A 170 -20.62 -15.75 0.04
C ARG A 170 -19.46 -15.65 -0.95
N ALA A 171 -18.24 -15.98 -0.53
CA ALA A 171 -17.07 -15.97 -1.40
C ALA A 171 -17.22 -16.97 -2.56
N ALA A 172 -17.65 -18.20 -2.27
CA ALA A 172 -17.85 -19.24 -3.28
C ALA A 172 -18.88 -18.83 -4.34
N ARG A 173 -20.02 -18.25 -3.93
CA ARG A 173 -21.03 -17.73 -4.87
C ARG A 173 -20.50 -16.58 -5.72
N ALA A 174 -19.68 -15.70 -5.15
CA ALA A 174 -19.12 -14.56 -5.87
C ALA A 174 -18.09 -14.96 -6.92
N THR A 175 -17.39 -16.09 -6.73
CA THR A 175 -16.29 -16.50 -7.61
C THR A 175 -16.55 -17.78 -8.41
N GLY A 176 -17.65 -18.48 -8.14
CA GLY A 176 -17.91 -19.81 -8.71
C GLY A 176 -16.94 -20.89 -8.22
N ALA A 177 -16.37 -20.73 -7.02
CA ALA A 177 -15.50 -21.74 -6.43
C ALA A 177 -16.33 -22.98 -6.04
N ASP A 178 -15.90 -24.15 -6.51
CA ASP A 178 -16.51 -25.43 -6.16
C ASP A 178 -15.90 -26.01 -4.87
N ALA A 179 -16.49 -27.10 -4.37
CA ALA A 179 -16.04 -27.74 -3.14
C ALA A 179 -14.57 -28.20 -3.20
N ALA A 180 -14.12 -28.65 -4.38
CA ALA A 180 -12.75 -29.12 -4.58
C ALA A 180 -11.72 -27.97 -4.48
N LEU A 181 -11.99 -26.81 -5.09
CA LEU A 181 -11.14 -25.63 -4.96
C LEU A 181 -11.10 -25.14 -3.51
N ILE A 182 -12.27 -25.06 -2.85
CA ILE A 182 -12.37 -24.62 -1.46
C ILE A 182 -11.55 -25.53 -0.55
N ASP A 183 -11.66 -26.85 -0.73
CA ASP A 183 -10.92 -27.82 0.06
C ASP A 183 -9.42 -27.76 -0.20
N PHE A 184 -9.00 -27.65 -1.47
CA PHE A 184 -7.61 -27.46 -1.84
C PHE A 184 -6.98 -26.22 -1.18
N VAL A 185 -7.70 -25.10 -1.21
CA VAL A 185 -7.26 -23.86 -0.55
C VAL A 185 -7.20 -24.04 0.97
N ARG A 186 -8.20 -24.69 1.56
CA ARG A 186 -8.26 -24.96 3.01
C ARG A 186 -7.05 -25.74 3.49
N VAL A 187 -6.71 -26.84 2.82
CA VAL A 187 -5.57 -27.68 3.18
C VAL A 187 -4.26 -26.90 3.07
N ASN A 188 -4.04 -26.18 1.96
CA ASN A 188 -2.82 -25.39 1.77
C ASN A 188 -2.68 -24.25 2.79
N VAL A 189 -3.78 -23.57 3.13
CA VAL A 189 -3.76 -22.52 4.14
C VAL A 189 -3.49 -23.10 5.53
N ALA A 190 -4.02 -24.29 5.84
CA ALA A 190 -3.70 -24.99 7.09
C ALA A 190 -2.20 -25.32 7.20
N LYS A 191 -1.56 -25.74 6.11
CA LYS A 191 -0.10 -25.92 6.08
C LYS A 191 0.66 -24.63 6.37
N ILE A 192 0.29 -23.53 5.72
CA ILE A 192 0.93 -22.22 5.94
C ILE A 192 0.76 -21.78 7.41
N GLN A 193 -0.43 -21.99 7.98
CA GLN A 193 -0.70 -21.66 9.39
C GLN A 193 0.20 -22.48 10.32
N GLN A 194 0.29 -23.79 10.12
CA GLN A 194 1.17 -24.67 10.90
C GLN A 194 2.66 -24.28 10.73
N LEU A 195 3.11 -24.00 9.51
CA LEU A 195 4.49 -23.58 9.22
C LEU A 195 4.84 -22.23 9.87
N LEU A 196 3.88 -21.30 9.95
CA LEU A 196 4.06 -20.04 10.69
C LEU A 196 4.19 -20.28 12.19
N ASP A 197 3.36 -21.16 12.76
CA ASP A 197 3.38 -21.47 14.18
C ASP A 197 4.68 -22.17 14.58
N ASP A 198 5.13 -23.15 13.78
CA ASP A 198 6.35 -23.92 14.03
C ASP A 198 7.63 -23.08 13.90
N ASN A 199 7.62 -22.05 13.04
CA ASN A 199 8.80 -21.26 12.69
C ASN A 199 8.67 -19.78 13.08
N TRP A 200 7.80 -19.45 14.04
CA TRP A 200 7.44 -18.07 14.38
C TRP A 200 8.65 -17.17 14.69
N THR A 201 9.70 -17.73 15.30
CA THR A 201 10.93 -17.00 15.65
C THR A 201 11.84 -16.73 14.47
N GLU A 202 11.75 -17.53 13.40
CA GLU A 202 12.59 -17.42 12.21
C GLU A 202 11.94 -16.57 11.11
N VAL A 203 10.61 -16.47 11.11
CA VAL A 203 9.85 -15.72 10.11
C VAL A 203 10.01 -14.19 10.32
N PRO A 204 10.49 -13.44 9.31
CA PRO A 204 10.52 -12.00 9.37
C PRO A 204 9.11 -11.41 9.54
N ARG A 205 8.92 -10.57 10.56
CA ARG A 205 7.59 -9.97 10.87
C ARG A 205 6.97 -9.21 9.69
N ILE A 206 7.79 -8.61 8.83
CA ILE A 206 7.34 -7.86 7.64
C ILE A 206 6.69 -8.76 6.57
N SER A 207 6.98 -10.06 6.61
CA SER A 207 6.42 -11.07 5.70
C SER A 207 5.05 -11.58 6.18
N VAL A 208 4.70 -11.37 7.45
CA VAL A 208 3.42 -11.75 8.07
C VAL A 208 2.32 -10.74 7.68
N LYS A 209 1.87 -10.85 6.43
CA LYS A 209 0.81 -10.02 5.83
C LYS A 209 -0.04 -10.85 4.88
N ASN A 210 -1.24 -10.35 4.57
CA ASN A 210 -2.18 -10.99 3.62
C ASN A 210 -1.57 -11.39 2.25
N LYS A 211 -0.47 -10.76 1.83
CA LYS A 211 0.26 -11.09 0.59
C LYS A 211 0.94 -12.47 0.67
N LEU A 212 1.16 -13.02 1.87
CA LEU A 212 1.71 -14.36 2.10
C LEU A 212 0.91 -15.45 1.37
N LEU A 213 -0.41 -15.51 1.59
CA LEU A 213 -1.26 -16.52 0.95
C LEU A 213 -1.21 -16.39 -0.57
N ARG A 214 -1.33 -15.16 -1.09
CA ARG A 214 -1.22 -14.91 -2.53
C ARG A 214 0.10 -15.43 -3.08
N ASN A 215 1.22 -15.01 -2.49
CA ASN A 215 2.55 -15.38 -2.95
C ASN A 215 2.77 -16.90 -2.88
N TRP A 216 2.27 -17.58 -1.84
CA TRP A 216 2.31 -19.04 -1.74
C TRP A 216 1.66 -19.71 -2.96
N PHE A 217 0.41 -19.37 -3.27
CA PHE A 217 -0.28 -19.98 -4.42
C PHE A 217 0.31 -19.55 -5.76
N ASP A 218 0.88 -18.35 -5.88
CA ASP A 218 1.58 -17.92 -7.10
C ASP A 218 2.81 -18.80 -7.39
N THR A 219 3.50 -19.32 -6.37
CA THR A 219 4.61 -20.25 -6.60
C THR A 219 4.16 -21.59 -7.21
N MET A 220 2.87 -21.90 -7.21
CA MET A 220 2.31 -23.15 -7.77
C MET A 220 1.89 -23.01 -9.24
N ARG A 221 2.10 -21.85 -9.89
CA ARG A 221 1.72 -21.63 -11.29
C ARG A 221 2.38 -22.61 -12.25
N GLN A 222 3.63 -22.98 -12.00
CA GLN A 222 4.35 -23.98 -12.82
C GLN A 222 3.68 -25.35 -12.78
N ASP A 223 3.12 -25.73 -11.64
CA ASP A 223 2.53 -27.05 -11.41
C ASP A 223 1.05 -27.10 -11.82
N LEU A 224 0.28 -26.03 -11.51
CA LEU A 224 -1.18 -25.99 -11.64
C LEU A 224 -1.68 -25.23 -12.88
N GLY A 225 -0.81 -24.42 -13.49
CA GLY A 225 -1.15 -23.49 -14.57
C GLY A 225 -1.83 -22.19 -14.09
N ASP A 226 -1.71 -21.14 -14.90
CA ASP A 226 -2.17 -19.79 -14.55
C ASP A 226 -3.67 -19.71 -14.26
N ASN A 227 -4.51 -20.33 -15.09
CA ASN A 227 -5.97 -20.29 -14.93
C ASN A 227 -6.41 -20.86 -13.57
N THR A 228 -5.76 -21.93 -13.12
CA THR A 228 -6.07 -22.59 -11.85
C THR A 228 -5.69 -21.69 -10.68
N VAL A 229 -4.48 -21.11 -10.72
CA VAL A 229 -4.01 -20.18 -9.69
C VAL A 229 -4.87 -18.92 -9.68
N ASP A 230 -5.26 -18.37 -10.82
CA ASP A 230 -6.11 -17.18 -10.88
C ASP A 230 -7.49 -17.40 -10.24
N ARG A 231 -8.08 -18.58 -10.41
CA ARG A 231 -9.31 -18.96 -9.70
C ARG A 231 -9.11 -19.02 -8.19
N ILE A 232 -7.99 -19.59 -7.73
CA ILE A 232 -7.62 -19.60 -6.31
C ILE A 232 -7.45 -18.17 -5.78
N GLN A 233 -6.73 -17.31 -6.51
CA GLN A 233 -6.51 -15.92 -6.13
C GLN A 233 -7.82 -15.12 -6.08
N ALA A 234 -8.74 -15.35 -7.02
CA ALA A 234 -10.06 -14.74 -7.02
C ALA A 234 -10.86 -15.14 -5.76
N TYR A 235 -10.86 -16.43 -5.41
CA TYR A 235 -11.50 -16.93 -4.20
C TYR A 235 -10.88 -16.34 -2.92
N LEU A 236 -9.55 -16.35 -2.80
CA LEU A 236 -8.83 -15.74 -1.67
C LEU A 236 -9.13 -14.24 -1.55
N LYS A 237 -9.18 -13.51 -2.67
CA LYS A 237 -9.54 -12.08 -2.70
C LYS A 237 -10.96 -11.84 -2.19
N ALA A 238 -11.91 -12.69 -2.56
CA ALA A 238 -13.28 -12.61 -2.08
C ALA A 238 -13.36 -12.85 -0.57
N VAL A 239 -12.75 -13.91 -0.05
CA VAL A 239 -12.70 -14.19 1.40
C VAL A 239 -12.03 -13.04 2.16
N LYS A 240 -10.88 -12.54 1.69
CA LYS A 240 -10.17 -11.39 2.28
C LYS A 240 -11.05 -10.14 2.36
N THR A 241 -11.89 -9.91 1.36
CA THR A 241 -12.81 -8.76 1.34
C THR A 241 -13.85 -8.88 2.45
N LEU A 242 -14.42 -10.08 2.64
CA LEU A 242 -15.37 -10.36 3.71
C LEU A 242 -14.74 -10.24 5.11
N VAL A 243 -13.49 -10.68 5.28
CA VAL A 243 -12.74 -10.49 6.52
C VAL A 243 -12.53 -9.01 6.80
N LYS A 244 -12.22 -8.21 5.78
CA LYS A 244 -12.09 -6.75 5.90
C LYS A 244 -13.40 -6.04 6.26
N GLU A 245 -14.55 -6.54 5.80
CA GLU A 245 -15.87 -6.01 6.19
C GLU A 245 -16.12 -6.16 7.70
N GLY A 246 -15.64 -7.24 8.31
CA GLY A 246 -15.76 -7.51 9.74
C GLY A 246 -14.74 -6.81 10.63
N PHE A 247 -13.82 -6.04 10.04
CA PHE A 247 -12.70 -5.45 10.78
C PHE A 247 -13.19 -4.36 11.73
N ASN A 248 -13.05 -4.61 13.04
CA ASN A 248 -13.54 -3.67 14.05
C ASN A 248 -12.74 -2.36 13.99
N LEU A 249 -13.42 -1.28 13.62
CA LEU A 249 -12.79 0.03 13.46
C LEU A 249 -12.41 0.68 14.78
N SER A 250 -12.95 0.22 15.92
CA SER A 250 -12.68 0.79 17.25
C SER A 250 -11.26 0.59 17.74
N PHE A 251 -10.49 -0.30 17.11
CA PHE A 251 -9.08 -0.53 17.43
C PHE A 251 -8.13 0.47 16.76
N PHE A 252 -8.61 1.25 15.79
CA PHE A 252 -7.83 2.34 15.24
C PHE A 252 -8.03 3.61 16.06
N TYR A 253 -6.93 4.33 16.31
CA TYR A 253 -7.02 5.69 16.81
C TYR A 253 -7.78 6.58 15.82
N ARG A 254 -8.49 7.58 16.35
CA ARG A 254 -9.19 8.55 15.50
C ARG A 254 -8.16 9.38 14.73
N ALA A 255 -8.49 9.74 13.49
CA ALA A 255 -7.67 10.65 12.69
C ALA A 255 -7.31 11.94 13.45
N SER A 256 -8.25 12.49 14.24
CA SER A 256 -8.01 13.67 15.07
C SER A 256 -6.98 13.44 16.19
N GLU A 257 -6.97 12.27 16.83
CA GLU A 257 -6.01 11.93 17.90
C GLU A 257 -4.60 11.80 17.32
N ILE A 258 -4.50 11.21 16.13
CA ILE A 258 -3.24 11.11 15.38
C ILE A 258 -2.72 12.49 14.99
N ILE A 259 -3.59 13.35 14.44
CA ILE A 259 -3.21 14.71 14.03
C ILE A 259 -2.74 15.51 15.25
N GLU A 260 -3.45 15.43 16.39
CA GLU A 260 -3.08 16.10 17.62
C GLU A 260 -1.68 15.71 18.10
N GLU A 261 -1.38 14.40 18.14
CA GLU A 261 -0.04 13.90 18.50
C GLU A 261 1.04 14.42 17.54
N VAL A 262 0.76 14.39 16.23
CA VAL A 262 1.71 14.87 15.20
C VAL A 262 2.00 16.36 15.38
N ARG A 263 0.97 17.17 15.63
CA ARG A 263 1.11 18.60 15.88
C ARG A 263 1.88 18.88 17.18
N GLY A 264 1.65 18.11 18.24
CA GLY A 264 2.40 18.20 19.49
C GLY A 264 3.90 17.96 19.31
N LEU A 265 4.28 17.13 18.34
CA LEU A 265 5.67 16.86 17.96
C LEU A 265 6.23 17.85 16.92
N GLY A 266 5.42 18.80 16.42
CA GLY A 266 5.80 19.72 15.35
C GLY A 266 5.97 19.05 13.99
N GLY A 267 5.25 17.95 13.74
CA GLY A 267 5.23 17.25 12.45
C GLY A 267 4.18 17.78 11.48
N CYS A 268 4.25 17.28 10.25
CA CYS A 268 3.33 17.59 9.18
C CYS A 268 2.44 16.38 8.85
N VAL A 269 1.23 16.66 8.37
CA VAL A 269 0.23 15.64 7.98
C VAL A 269 -0.18 15.84 6.53
N VAL A 270 -0.19 14.76 5.76
CA VAL A 270 -0.70 14.73 4.37
C VAL A 270 -1.78 13.67 4.23
N ILE A 271 -2.82 13.96 3.45
CA ILE A 271 -3.84 12.98 3.07
C ILE A 271 -3.38 12.26 1.80
N PRO A 272 -3.05 10.95 1.85
CA PRO A 272 -2.68 10.19 0.66
C PRO A 272 -3.90 9.79 -0.17
N HIS A 273 -3.73 9.62 -1.49
CA HIS A 273 -4.71 9.05 -2.43
C HIS A 273 -6.21 9.18 -1.99
N PRO A 274 -6.73 10.42 -1.84
CA PRO A 274 -8.01 10.67 -1.21
C PRO A 274 -9.18 10.04 -1.98
N GLU A 275 -9.03 9.63 -3.25
CA GLU A 275 -10.02 8.85 -3.99
C GLU A 275 -10.47 7.60 -3.26
N GLN A 276 -9.58 6.96 -2.50
CA GLN A 276 -9.86 5.72 -1.78
C GLN A 276 -10.74 5.97 -0.54
N PHE A 277 -10.81 7.22 -0.08
CA PHE A 277 -11.56 7.62 1.11
C PHE A 277 -12.07 9.06 0.98
N TRP A 278 -12.65 9.38 -0.18
CA TRP A 278 -13.04 10.73 -0.62
C TRP A 278 -13.79 11.57 0.41
N PRO A 279 -14.62 11.01 1.33
CA PRO A 279 -15.28 11.87 2.30
C PRO A 279 -14.29 12.58 3.23
N ILE A 280 -13.05 12.08 3.38
CA ILE A 280 -12.00 12.72 4.21
C ILE A 280 -11.80 14.20 3.86
N LEU A 281 -11.97 14.57 2.60
CA LEU A 281 -11.81 15.94 2.10
C LEU A 281 -12.88 16.90 2.66
N LEU A 282 -14.01 16.38 3.16
CA LEU A 282 -15.10 17.18 3.73
C LEU A 282 -14.94 17.48 5.23
N ARG A 283 -13.94 16.89 5.90
CA ARG A 283 -13.79 17.01 7.36
C ARG A 283 -12.98 18.22 7.80
N ASN A 284 -12.38 18.96 6.87
CA ASN A 284 -11.48 20.07 7.16
C ASN A 284 -10.45 19.69 8.23
N TYR A 285 -9.85 18.50 8.09
CA TYR A 285 -8.77 18.09 8.98
C TYR A 285 -7.62 19.11 8.89
N ASP A 286 -6.98 19.37 10.03
CA ASP A 286 -5.75 20.17 10.08
C ASP A 286 -4.60 19.38 9.46
N VAL A 287 -4.41 19.57 8.15
CA VAL A 287 -3.38 18.92 7.34
C VAL A 287 -2.60 19.96 6.54
N ASP A 288 -1.34 19.62 6.23
CA ASP A 288 -0.42 20.46 5.49
C ASP A 288 -0.58 20.32 3.98
N GLY A 289 -1.12 19.19 3.53
CA GLY A 289 -1.42 18.99 2.12
C GLY A 289 -2.19 17.72 1.81
N ILE A 290 -2.49 17.57 0.53
CA ILE A 290 -3.32 16.51 -0.02
C ILE A 290 -2.63 15.97 -1.27
N GLU A 291 -2.57 14.65 -1.40
CA GLU A 291 -2.21 14.03 -2.65
C GLU A 291 -3.35 14.16 -3.65
N VAL A 292 -3.04 14.67 -4.84
CA VAL A 292 -4.05 14.90 -5.87
C VAL A 292 -3.84 14.04 -7.11
N TRP A 293 -2.68 13.40 -7.24
CA TRP A 293 -2.39 12.63 -8.44
C TRP A 293 -3.11 11.30 -8.44
N ASN A 294 -3.93 11.09 -9.47
CA ASN A 294 -4.48 9.79 -9.80
C ASN A 294 -3.90 9.34 -11.16
N PRO A 295 -3.04 8.31 -11.19
CA PRO A 295 -2.41 7.85 -12.44
C PRO A 295 -3.43 7.26 -13.44
N GLN A 296 -4.60 6.85 -12.97
CA GLN A 296 -5.66 6.27 -13.80
C GLN A 296 -6.65 7.32 -14.32
N SER A 297 -6.62 8.56 -13.81
CA SER A 297 -7.55 9.61 -14.22
C SER A 297 -6.97 11.01 -14.10
N LEU A 298 -6.67 11.61 -15.27
CA LEU A 298 -6.28 13.01 -15.38
C LEU A 298 -7.41 13.95 -14.92
N GLU A 299 -8.65 13.65 -15.31
CA GLU A 299 -9.84 14.41 -14.89
C GLU A 299 -9.97 14.43 -13.36
N TYR A 300 -9.74 13.29 -12.71
CA TYR A 300 -9.79 13.21 -11.26
C TYR A 300 -8.66 14.00 -10.60
N THR A 301 -7.45 13.95 -11.18
CA THR A 301 -6.31 14.77 -10.73
C THR A 301 -6.64 16.26 -10.80
N GLU A 302 -7.19 16.70 -11.93
CA GLU A 302 -7.63 18.07 -12.14
C GLU A 302 -8.75 18.51 -11.18
N PHE A 303 -9.70 17.62 -10.90
CA PHE A 303 -10.77 17.85 -9.95
C PHE A 303 -10.20 18.08 -8.53
N LEU A 304 -9.32 17.19 -8.07
CA LEU A 304 -8.72 17.31 -6.74
C LEU A 304 -7.88 18.57 -6.58
N ILE A 305 -7.11 18.98 -7.60
CA ILE A 305 -6.40 20.27 -7.59
C ILE A 305 -7.39 21.42 -7.38
N SER A 306 -8.53 21.38 -8.08
CA SER A 306 -9.57 22.41 -7.97
C SER A 306 -10.20 22.42 -6.57
N VAL A 307 -10.44 21.25 -5.96
CA VAL A 307 -10.92 21.12 -4.58
C VAL A 307 -9.94 21.74 -3.59
N VAL A 308 -8.64 21.46 -3.70
CA VAL A 308 -7.63 22.04 -2.81
C VAL A 308 -7.58 23.56 -2.95
N ASN A 309 -7.63 24.08 -4.18
CA ASN A 309 -7.65 25.53 -4.42
C ASN A 309 -8.89 26.20 -3.80
N GLU A 310 -10.08 25.64 -4.01
CA GLU A 310 -11.33 26.17 -3.44
C GLU A 310 -11.30 26.14 -1.89
N GLN A 311 -10.66 25.11 -1.31
CA GLN A 311 -10.46 25.06 0.14
C GLN A 311 -9.49 26.15 0.62
N ASN A 312 -8.39 26.40 -0.10
CA ASN A 312 -7.45 27.47 0.22
C ASN A 312 -8.08 28.87 0.09
N GLU A 313 -8.90 29.12 -0.93
CA GLU A 313 -9.64 30.39 -1.08
C GLU A 313 -10.58 30.68 0.10
N ARG A 314 -11.07 29.63 0.77
CA ARG A 314 -11.95 29.74 1.94
C ARG A 314 -11.20 29.79 3.27
N ARG A 315 -9.88 29.53 3.27
CA ARG A 315 -9.07 29.59 4.49
C ARG A 315 -8.91 31.04 4.96
N ARG A 316 -8.70 31.19 6.27
CA ARG A 316 -8.44 32.52 6.85
C ARG A 316 -7.06 32.98 6.42
N HIS A 317 -6.86 34.28 6.24
CA HIS A 317 -5.54 34.86 5.90
C HIS A 317 -4.39 34.52 6.86
N SER A 318 -4.69 34.05 8.08
CA SER A 318 -3.68 33.61 9.06
C SER A 318 -3.34 32.12 8.98
N GLU A 319 -4.10 31.34 8.21
CA GLU A 319 -3.88 29.91 8.00
C GLU A 319 -2.97 29.71 6.79
N ARG A 320 -2.04 28.76 6.88
CA ARG A 320 -1.22 28.37 5.73
C ARG A 320 -2.08 27.63 4.71
N ASP A 321 -1.83 27.86 3.44
CA ASP A 321 -2.44 27.12 2.34
C ASP A 321 -2.07 25.64 2.40
N MET A 322 -2.99 24.76 2.03
CA MET A 322 -2.68 23.35 1.79
C MET A 322 -1.83 23.20 0.54
N LEU A 323 -0.82 22.35 0.64
CA LEU A 323 0.04 21.98 -0.47
C LEU A 323 -0.58 20.84 -1.27
N VAL A 324 -0.32 20.87 -2.57
CA VAL A 324 -0.59 19.76 -3.47
C VAL A 324 0.63 18.85 -3.54
N PHE A 325 0.40 17.55 -3.35
CA PHE A 325 1.37 16.49 -3.58
C PHE A 325 0.93 15.59 -4.74
N MET A 326 1.89 15.03 -5.45
CA MET A 326 1.66 13.96 -6.42
C MET A 326 2.24 12.70 -5.80
N GLY A 327 1.46 11.93 -5.04
CA GLY A 327 1.97 10.72 -4.38
C GLY A 327 2.44 9.70 -5.40
N ASP A 328 3.68 9.22 -5.30
CA ASP A 328 4.19 8.18 -6.19
C ASP A 328 3.70 6.78 -5.79
N ASP A 329 3.35 6.57 -4.51
CA ASP A 329 2.85 5.31 -3.94
C ASP A 329 3.63 4.10 -4.51
N CYS A 330 4.95 4.29 -4.56
CA CYS A 330 5.90 3.35 -5.14
C CYS A 330 6.17 2.24 -4.13
N HIS A 331 6.00 0.98 -4.53
CA HIS A 331 6.30 -0.18 -3.70
C HIS A 331 7.55 -0.90 -4.20
N MET A 332 8.65 -0.78 -3.46
CA MET A 332 9.95 -1.31 -3.90
C MET A 332 9.98 -2.85 -3.98
N GLY A 333 9.19 -3.56 -3.19
CA GLY A 333 9.10 -5.02 -3.25
C GLY A 333 8.35 -5.56 -4.47
N GLU A 334 7.76 -4.70 -5.31
CA GLU A 334 7.27 -5.12 -6.63
C GLU A 334 8.44 -5.30 -7.61
N LYS A 335 9.47 -4.43 -7.50
CA LYS A 335 10.68 -4.43 -8.33
C LYS A 335 11.65 -5.59 -8.02
N THR A 336 11.33 -6.43 -7.05
CA THR A 336 12.12 -7.63 -6.73
C THR A 336 11.50 -8.91 -7.31
N LYS A 337 10.35 -8.82 -7.99
CA LYS A 337 9.73 -9.99 -8.63
C LYS A 337 10.32 -10.25 -10.01
N PRO A 338 10.24 -11.50 -10.52
CA PRO A 338 10.43 -11.76 -11.93
C PRO A 338 9.55 -10.84 -12.79
N LEU A 339 10.07 -10.37 -13.93
CA LEU A 339 9.41 -9.36 -14.77
C LEU A 339 8.02 -9.81 -15.25
N ASP A 340 7.86 -11.09 -15.56
CA ASP A 340 6.61 -11.72 -15.97
C ASP A 340 5.57 -11.87 -14.84
N GLN A 341 5.98 -11.61 -13.59
CA GLN A 341 5.13 -11.69 -12.40
C GLN A 341 4.87 -10.32 -11.75
N GLN A 342 5.38 -9.25 -12.37
CA GLN A 342 5.16 -7.89 -11.91
C GLN A 342 3.77 -7.39 -12.31
N ASP A 343 3.16 -6.63 -11.41
CA ASP A 343 2.05 -5.74 -11.72
C ASP A 343 2.65 -4.52 -12.45
N GLU A 344 2.41 -4.43 -13.77
CA GLU A 344 3.02 -3.42 -14.64
C GLU A 344 2.80 -1.98 -14.12
N GLU A 345 1.57 -1.66 -13.69
CA GLU A 345 1.23 -0.33 -13.16
C GLU A 345 2.02 0.00 -11.89
N LYS A 346 2.19 -0.98 -10.99
CA LYS A 346 2.96 -0.79 -9.75
C LYS A 346 4.46 -0.77 -9.98
N ALA A 347 4.95 -1.60 -10.91
CA ALA A 347 6.35 -1.67 -11.26
C ALA A 347 6.83 -0.35 -11.88
N ALA A 348 6.00 0.30 -12.70
CA ALA A 348 6.29 1.57 -13.38
C ALA A 348 6.33 2.80 -12.46
N ARG A 349 5.77 2.74 -11.24
CA ARG A 349 5.86 3.85 -10.27
C ARG A 349 7.28 3.96 -9.74
N GLU A 350 7.84 5.15 -9.68
CA GLU A 350 9.23 5.37 -9.28
C GLU A 350 9.35 6.50 -8.26
N ILE A 351 10.32 6.37 -7.36
CA ILE A 351 10.53 7.33 -6.28
C ILE A 351 10.93 8.68 -6.88
N GLY A 352 10.06 9.68 -6.72
CA GLY A 352 10.28 11.03 -7.21
C GLY A 352 9.95 11.24 -8.68
N TYR A 353 9.58 10.22 -9.46
CA TYR A 353 9.06 10.40 -10.81
C TYR A 353 7.54 10.51 -10.80
N GLN A 354 7.05 11.70 -11.10
CA GLN A 354 5.63 12.04 -11.06
C GLN A 354 5.32 12.87 -12.31
N PRO A 355 4.95 12.22 -13.44
CA PRO A 355 4.77 12.89 -14.73
C PRO A 355 3.69 13.98 -14.69
N ALA A 356 2.75 13.92 -13.75
CA ALA A 356 1.71 14.93 -13.57
C ALA A 356 2.25 16.35 -13.34
N TRP A 357 3.44 16.52 -12.74
CA TRP A 357 4.05 17.85 -12.58
C TRP A 357 4.48 18.48 -13.92
N ASP A 358 4.79 17.65 -14.91
CA ASP A 358 5.33 18.06 -16.20
C ASP A 358 4.25 18.08 -17.30
N ASP A 359 3.06 17.54 -17.02
CA ASP A 359 1.89 17.63 -17.89
C ASP A 359 1.42 19.10 -18.05
N LEU A 360 1.18 19.52 -19.29
CA LEU A 360 0.85 20.92 -19.61
C LEU A 360 -0.49 21.37 -19.01
N SER A 361 -1.49 20.49 -18.98
CA SER A 361 -2.82 20.82 -18.46
C SER A 361 -2.79 21.00 -16.94
N ILE A 362 -2.13 20.07 -16.24
CA ILE A 362 -1.93 20.12 -14.79
C ILE A 362 -1.06 21.30 -14.40
N ARG A 363 0.09 21.47 -15.07
CA ARG A 363 1.05 22.52 -14.76
C ARG A 363 0.44 23.92 -14.90
N LYS A 364 -0.44 24.14 -15.88
CA LYS A 364 -1.17 25.42 -16.01
C LYS A 364 -2.03 25.72 -14.78
N LYS A 365 -2.76 24.72 -14.25
CA LYS A 365 -3.58 24.88 -13.03
C LYS A 365 -2.73 25.12 -11.79
N LEU A 366 -1.60 24.42 -11.67
CA LEU A 366 -0.67 24.60 -10.54
C LEU A 366 -0.03 25.99 -10.55
N ILE A 367 0.39 26.49 -11.72
CA ILE A 367 1.00 27.83 -11.87
C ILE A 367 0.04 28.94 -11.44
N LEU A 368 -1.24 28.84 -11.80
CA LEU A 368 -2.26 29.83 -11.42
C LEU A 368 -2.41 29.96 -9.90
N ASN A 369 -2.03 28.93 -9.15
CA ASN A 369 -2.11 28.87 -7.69
C ASN A 369 -0.73 28.91 -7.03
N HIS A 370 0.30 29.38 -7.75
CA HIS A 370 1.68 29.47 -7.27
C HIS A 370 2.28 28.15 -6.76
N MET A 371 1.76 27.02 -7.23
CA MET A 371 2.22 25.68 -6.86
C MET A 371 3.17 25.12 -7.92
N GLY A 372 4.19 24.41 -7.47
CA GLY A 372 5.14 23.71 -8.33
C GLY A 372 6.14 22.92 -7.52
N ARG A 373 6.70 21.85 -8.10
CA ARG A 373 7.55 20.88 -7.39
C ARG A 373 8.62 21.53 -6.50
N LYS A 374 9.41 22.48 -7.01
CA LYS A 374 10.45 23.22 -6.25
C LYS A 374 9.86 24.06 -5.11
N ALA A 375 8.75 24.77 -5.36
CA ALA A 375 8.09 25.58 -4.36
C ALA A 375 7.51 24.71 -3.23
N THR A 376 6.87 23.59 -3.59
CA THR A 376 6.35 22.60 -2.65
C THR A 376 7.47 22.00 -1.80
N ILE A 377 8.61 21.62 -2.40
CA ILE A 377 9.78 21.12 -1.66
C ILE A 377 10.24 22.14 -0.62
N LYS A 378 10.43 23.41 -1.03
CA LYS A 378 10.89 24.47 -0.15
C LYS A 378 9.92 24.71 1.00
N GLU A 379 8.66 25.00 0.68
CA GLU A 379 7.62 25.31 1.66
C GLU A 379 7.39 24.14 2.62
N TYR A 380 7.34 22.91 2.13
CA TYR A 380 7.13 21.75 2.99
C TYR A 380 8.33 21.45 3.90
N THR A 381 9.55 21.68 3.42
CA THR A 381 10.77 21.59 4.25
C THR A 381 10.74 22.63 5.37
N GLU A 382 10.31 23.86 5.07
CA GLU A 382 10.15 24.92 6.08
C GLU A 382 9.10 24.53 7.13
N ARG A 383 7.95 23.98 6.73
CA ARG A 383 6.94 23.46 7.67
C ARG A 383 7.47 22.33 8.55
N LEU A 384 8.25 21.42 7.98
CA LEU A 384 8.86 20.32 8.73
C LEU A 384 9.91 20.81 9.73
N ALA A 385 10.59 21.93 9.47
CA ALA A 385 11.52 22.53 10.42
C ALA A 385 10.78 23.14 11.64
N GLY A 386 9.59 23.70 11.44
CA GLY A 386 8.75 24.31 12.46
C GLY A 386 8.59 25.81 12.25
#